data_AF-A0A5S9YCR1-F1
#
_entry.id   AF-A0A5S9YCR1-F1
#
_cell.length_a   1.000
_cell.length_b   1.000
_cell.length_c   1.000
_cell.angle_alpha   90.00
_cell.angle_beta   90.00
_cell.angle_gamma   90.00
#
_symmetry.space_group_name_H-M   'P 1'
#
loop_
_entity.id
_entity.type
_entity.pdbx_description
1 polymer ?
#
loop_
_entity_poly.entity_id
_entity_poly.type
_entity_poly.pdbx_seq_one_letter_code
_entity_poly.pdbx_strand_id
1 'polypeptide(L)'
;MGREKTLCKSWSDMKKHLNDTVSKSFIGRFFKLEARKTTFTTELRAATATFLTMAYIITVNANILADSGATCSINDCSTVASSSPPGPECVLGSNPGYEQCISRVKKDLVVATSLSAMVGSLAMGLLANLPFGLAPGMGANAYIAYNVVGFRGSGSISYHTAMAIVLLEGCAFLAVSALGLRGKLARLIPQTVRLACAVGIGMFIAFVGLQMNQGIGLVGPDKSTLVTLTACAETDPVTGACLGGKMKSPTFWLAVVGFLITSFGLMKNVKGSMIYGIVFVTAISWIRGTQVTIFPHTPLGDSNYNYFTKIVDFHKIQSTLGAISFTEFRKSEVWVAFATLFYVDLLGTTGVLYTMAEIGGFVEDGKFEGEYAAYLVDAGSSVVGSALGVTTTATFVESSAGLKEGGKTGLTAVIVGLYFLASMFFTPLVTNVPRWAVGPSLVMVGVMMMGVVKDIRWGETKEAVTAFVTILLMPLTYSIANGIIAGIGIYLTLSMYDVVLGVAKWLNGVRKRVMREHNQVSSVATVEIV
;
A
#
# COMPACT_ATOMS: atom_id res chain seq x y z
N MET A 1 40.34 7.40 24.96
CA MET A 1 39.59 6.37 25.74
C MET A 1 38.79 6.91 26.94
N GLY A 2 39.31 7.81 27.78
CA GLY A 2 38.55 8.34 28.94
C GLY A 2 37.39 9.28 28.57
N ARG A 3 37.59 10.19 27.61
CA ARG A 3 36.60 11.21 27.18
C ARG A 3 35.36 10.62 26.49
N GLU A 4 35.53 9.57 25.69
CA GLU A 4 34.42 8.82 25.06
C GLU A 4 33.53 8.12 26.10
N LYS A 5 34.13 7.51 27.12
CA LYS A 5 33.37 6.82 28.17
C LYS A 5 32.54 7.81 28.99
N THR A 6 33.07 9.01 29.28
CA THR A 6 32.32 10.06 29.99
C THR A 6 31.17 10.63 29.14
N LEU A 7 31.38 10.81 27.84
CA LEU A 7 30.34 11.24 26.90
C LEU A 7 29.22 10.20 26.76
N CYS A 8 29.57 8.91 26.61
CA CYS A 8 28.58 7.83 26.58
C CYS A 8 27.76 7.76 27.88
N LYS A 9 28.39 7.95 29.03
CA LYS A 9 27.72 7.94 30.34
C LYS A 9 26.74 9.12 30.48
N SER A 10 27.18 10.32 30.11
CA SER A 10 26.35 11.52 30.09
C SER A 10 25.15 11.39 29.14
N TRP A 11 25.32 10.80 27.96
CA TRP A 11 24.22 10.54 27.02
C TRP A 11 23.23 9.49 27.54
N SER A 12 23.72 8.44 28.19
CA SER A 12 22.87 7.42 28.83
C SER A 12 22.03 8.03 29.97
N ASP A 13 22.64 8.86 30.81
CA ASP A 13 21.96 9.49 31.94
C ASP A 13 20.91 10.51 31.46
N MET A 14 21.24 11.31 30.45
CA MET A 14 20.28 12.22 29.79
C MET A 14 19.11 11.45 29.17
N LYS A 15 19.38 10.34 28.47
CA LYS A 15 18.34 9.48 27.89
C LYS A 15 17.42 8.91 28.96
N LYS A 16 17.97 8.46 30.08
CA LYS A 16 17.20 7.92 31.21
C LYS A 16 16.33 9.01 31.85
N HIS A 17 16.90 10.18 32.12
CA HIS A 17 16.15 11.30 32.69
C HIS A 17 14.99 11.74 31.78
N LEU A 18 15.22 11.83 30.46
CA LEU A 18 14.19 12.20 29.50
C LEU A 18 13.08 11.13 29.43
N ASN A 19 13.43 9.85 29.42
CA ASN A 19 12.46 8.76 29.46
C ASN A 19 11.61 8.79 30.74
N ASP A 20 12.24 8.95 31.91
CA ASP A 20 11.53 8.97 33.21
C ASP A 20 10.62 10.19 33.33
N THR A 21 11.06 11.35 32.81
CA THR A 21 10.27 12.60 32.79
C THR A 21 9.05 12.45 31.89
N VAL A 22 9.23 11.95 30.66
CA VAL A 22 8.11 11.76 29.73
C VAL A 22 7.16 10.66 30.21
N SER A 23 7.68 9.58 30.81
CA SER A 23 6.87 8.50 31.37
C SER A 23 5.90 9.00 32.44
N LYS A 24 6.38 9.85 33.35
CA LYS A 24 5.57 10.43 34.44
C LYS A 24 4.66 11.57 34.00
N SER A 25 4.90 12.14 32.82
CA SER A 25 4.11 13.24 32.26
C SER A 25 2.70 12.79 31.83
N PHE A 26 1.86 13.76 31.48
CA PHE A 26 0.54 13.50 30.88
C PHE A 26 0.63 12.62 29.63
N ILE A 27 1.64 12.85 28.79
CA ILE A 27 1.87 12.09 27.54
C ILE A 27 2.14 10.61 27.86
N GLY A 28 3.02 10.35 28.84
CA GLY A 28 3.35 8.98 29.24
C GLY A 28 2.17 8.21 29.82
N ARG A 29 1.32 8.90 30.60
CA ARG A 29 0.06 8.35 31.13
C ARG A 29 -0.98 8.10 30.05
N PHE A 30 -1.18 9.05 29.12
CA PHE A 30 -2.14 8.94 28.02
C PHE A 30 -1.83 7.75 27.11
N PHE A 31 -0.57 7.62 26.67
CA PHE A 31 -0.14 6.51 25.80
C PHE A 31 0.15 5.21 26.56
N LYS A 32 0.06 5.20 27.89
CA LYS A 32 0.31 4.05 28.77
C LYS A 32 1.73 3.46 28.60
N LEU A 33 2.77 4.32 28.52
CA LEU A 33 4.16 3.89 28.25
C LEU A 33 4.66 2.83 29.26
N GLU A 34 4.40 3.03 30.56
CA GLU A 34 4.81 2.09 31.61
C GLU A 34 4.08 0.75 31.49
N ALA A 35 2.76 0.77 31.27
CA ALA A 35 1.96 -0.44 31.14
C ALA A 35 2.38 -1.28 29.91
N ARG A 36 2.72 -0.61 28.79
CA ARG A 36 3.21 -1.28 27.57
C ARG A 36 4.72 -1.57 27.59
N LYS A 37 5.40 -1.30 28.70
CA LYS A 37 6.84 -1.55 28.90
C LYS A 37 7.70 -0.96 27.77
N THR A 38 7.44 0.29 27.41
CA THR A 38 8.16 1.04 26.38
C THR A 38 8.68 2.38 26.92
N THR A 39 9.58 3.04 26.20
CA THR A 39 10.14 4.34 26.58
C THR A 39 9.98 5.34 25.44
N PHE A 40 9.95 6.64 25.76
CA PHE A 40 9.86 7.69 24.75
C PHE A 40 10.93 7.55 23.65
N THR A 41 12.18 7.29 24.04
CA THR A 41 13.26 7.12 23.06
C THR A 41 13.12 5.86 22.20
N THR A 42 12.49 4.80 22.72
CA THR A 42 12.16 3.60 21.94
C THR A 42 11.08 3.92 20.91
N GLU A 43 9.99 4.59 21.34
CA GLU A 43 8.90 5.01 20.45
C GLU A 43 9.39 5.98 19.37
N LEU A 44 10.26 6.94 19.72
CA LEU A 44 10.87 7.85 18.74
C LEU A 44 11.68 7.09 17.70
N ARG A 45 12.53 6.14 18.13
CA ARG A 45 13.33 5.32 17.22
C ARG A 45 12.46 4.41 16.34
N ALA A 46 11.41 3.84 16.91
CA ALA A 46 10.43 3.04 16.18
C ALA A 46 9.70 3.89 15.13
N ALA A 47 9.29 5.11 15.49
CA ALA A 47 8.64 6.04 14.57
C ALA A 47 9.57 6.46 13.44
N THR A 48 10.83 6.75 13.75
CA THR A 48 11.84 7.02 12.72
C THR A 48 11.99 5.81 11.79
N ALA A 49 12.12 4.60 12.32
CA ALA A 49 12.21 3.40 11.48
C ALA A 49 10.98 3.24 10.57
N THR A 50 9.77 3.33 11.11
CA THR A 50 8.51 3.26 10.34
C THR A 50 8.44 4.33 9.27
N PHE A 51 8.66 5.60 9.62
CA PHE A 51 8.63 6.70 8.64
C PHE A 51 9.69 6.52 7.55
N LEU A 52 10.92 6.16 7.92
CA LEU A 52 11.97 5.96 6.93
C LEU A 52 11.63 4.82 5.96
N THR A 53 10.97 3.76 6.41
CA THR A 53 10.49 2.69 5.53
C THR A 53 9.27 3.09 4.70
N MET A 54 8.44 4.03 5.18
CA MET A 54 7.24 4.49 4.47
C MET A 54 7.46 5.69 3.55
N ALA A 55 8.54 6.46 3.73
CA ALA A 55 8.73 7.77 3.09
C ALA A 55 8.65 7.75 1.56
N TYR A 56 8.96 6.60 0.94
CA TYR A 56 8.82 6.42 -0.51
C TYR A 56 7.39 6.65 -1.01
N ILE A 57 6.37 6.44 -0.17
CA ILE A 57 4.95 6.55 -0.55
C ILE A 57 4.60 7.95 -1.05
N ILE A 58 5.28 8.97 -0.53
CA ILE A 58 5.03 10.37 -0.88
C ILE A 58 5.22 10.57 -2.39
N THR A 59 6.31 10.01 -2.94
CA THR A 59 6.60 10.11 -4.38
C THR A 59 5.82 9.06 -5.17
N VAL A 60 5.71 7.83 -4.67
CA VAL A 60 5.10 6.73 -5.44
C VAL A 60 3.62 6.93 -5.67
N ASN A 61 2.88 7.32 -4.63
CA ASN A 61 1.46 7.59 -4.77
C ASN A 61 1.22 8.68 -5.84
N ALA A 62 1.99 9.76 -5.78
CA ALA A 62 1.93 10.83 -6.76
C ALA A 62 2.29 10.36 -8.17
N ASN A 63 3.29 9.49 -8.34
CA ASN A 63 3.65 8.92 -9.65
C ASN A 63 2.53 8.04 -10.22
N ILE A 64 1.93 7.16 -9.40
CA ILE A 64 0.88 6.25 -9.86
C ILE A 64 -0.39 7.02 -10.23
N LEU A 65 -0.85 7.92 -9.37
CA LEU A 65 -2.07 8.67 -9.64
C LEU A 65 -1.88 9.66 -10.80
N ALA A 66 -0.70 10.26 -10.96
CA ALA A 66 -0.40 11.10 -12.11
C ALA A 66 -0.35 10.33 -13.43
N ASP A 67 0.02 9.03 -13.44
CA ASP A 67 -0.03 8.20 -14.65
C ASP A 67 -1.45 8.03 -15.19
N SER A 68 -2.48 8.18 -14.34
CA SER A 68 -3.88 8.17 -14.77
C SER A 68 -4.30 9.44 -15.52
N GLY A 69 -3.42 10.44 -15.59
CA GLY A 69 -3.74 11.80 -16.03
C GLY A 69 -4.30 12.67 -14.91
N ALA A 70 -4.78 12.07 -13.81
CA ALA A 70 -5.37 12.76 -12.68
C ALA A 70 -6.41 13.80 -13.14
N THR A 71 -6.31 15.05 -12.71
CA THR A 71 -7.23 16.13 -13.14
C THR A 71 -6.86 16.76 -14.48
N CYS A 72 -5.78 16.32 -15.14
CA CYS A 72 -5.38 16.84 -16.43
C CYS A 72 -6.27 16.30 -17.54
N SER A 73 -6.62 17.17 -18.48
CA SER A 73 -7.52 16.86 -19.58
C SER A 73 -6.92 17.29 -20.92
N ILE A 74 -7.66 17.02 -21.99
CA ILE A 74 -7.29 17.45 -23.35
C ILE A 74 -7.18 18.98 -23.47
N ASN A 75 -7.80 19.74 -22.56
CA ASN A 75 -7.78 21.20 -22.56
C ASN A 75 -6.43 21.78 -22.07
N ASP A 76 -5.63 20.97 -21.37
CA ASP A 76 -4.31 21.36 -20.88
C ASP A 76 -3.22 21.18 -21.95
N CYS A 77 -3.59 20.61 -23.10
CA CYS A 77 -2.72 20.47 -24.25
C CYS A 77 -2.38 21.83 -24.86
N SER A 78 -1.08 22.09 -25.08
CA SER A 78 -0.67 23.23 -25.90
C SER A 78 -1.01 22.96 -27.36
N THR A 79 -1.65 23.91 -28.03
CA THR A 79 -1.89 23.84 -29.48
C THR A 79 -0.55 23.91 -30.23
N VAL A 80 -0.17 22.83 -30.90
CA VAL A 80 0.96 22.85 -31.85
C VAL A 80 0.47 23.64 -33.08
N ALA A 81 1.35 24.46 -33.67
CA ALA A 81 1.05 25.49 -34.68
C ALA A 81 0.42 25.00 -36.03
N SER A 82 -0.15 23.80 -36.09
CA SER A 82 -0.89 23.24 -37.21
C SER A 82 -2.33 22.93 -36.77
N SER A 83 -3.25 23.76 -37.25
CA SER A 83 -4.71 23.78 -37.07
C SER A 83 -5.40 22.42 -36.88
N SER A 84 -5.77 22.09 -35.64
CA SER A 84 -6.88 21.22 -35.23
C SER A 84 -7.10 21.39 -33.71
N PRO A 85 -8.33 21.26 -33.17
CA PRO A 85 -8.51 21.11 -31.73
C PRO A 85 -7.69 19.89 -31.23
N PRO A 86 -7.12 19.92 -30.02
CA PRO A 86 -6.31 18.80 -29.53
C PRO A 86 -7.15 17.53 -29.52
N GLY A 87 -6.76 16.55 -30.34
CA GLY A 87 -7.34 15.22 -30.36
C GLY A 87 -6.80 14.33 -29.23
N PRO A 88 -7.39 13.15 -28.98
CA PRO A 88 -7.00 12.25 -27.90
C PRO A 88 -5.53 11.79 -27.96
N GLU A 89 -4.90 11.91 -29.13
CA GLU A 89 -3.46 11.66 -29.32
C GLU A 89 -2.57 12.61 -28.51
N CYS A 90 -3.04 13.82 -28.17
CA CYS A 90 -2.27 14.75 -27.36
C CYS A 90 -1.97 14.21 -25.95
N VAL A 91 -2.94 13.49 -25.39
CA VAL A 91 -2.86 12.97 -24.03
C VAL A 91 -1.90 11.78 -23.99
N LEU A 92 -1.95 10.90 -24.99
CA LEU A 92 -1.08 9.72 -25.09
C LEU A 92 0.32 10.04 -25.63
N GLY A 93 0.49 11.17 -26.32
CA GLY A 93 1.76 11.64 -26.89
C GLY A 93 2.55 12.58 -25.97
N SER A 94 3.74 12.97 -26.44
CA SER A 94 4.61 13.94 -25.76
C SER A 94 4.17 15.37 -26.07
N ASN A 95 3.21 15.92 -25.31
CA ASN A 95 2.78 17.32 -25.41
C ASN A 95 3.30 18.17 -24.24
N PRO A 96 3.97 19.30 -24.48
CA PRO A 96 4.57 20.09 -23.41
C PRO A 96 3.54 20.74 -22.46
N GLY A 97 2.35 21.10 -22.93
CA GLY A 97 1.27 21.61 -22.09
C GLY A 97 0.73 20.54 -21.14
N TYR A 98 0.45 19.34 -21.67
CA TYR A 98 -0.01 18.22 -20.87
C TYR A 98 1.03 17.78 -19.82
N GLU A 99 2.30 17.67 -20.20
CA GLU A 99 3.40 17.32 -19.28
C GLU A 99 3.59 18.36 -18.16
N GLN A 100 3.33 19.65 -18.43
CA GLN A 100 3.31 20.68 -17.39
C GLN A 100 2.13 20.50 -16.42
N CYS A 101 0.95 20.13 -16.92
CA CYS A 101 -0.18 19.80 -16.06
C CYS A 101 0.14 18.60 -15.17
N ILE A 102 0.68 17.51 -15.73
CA ILE A 102 1.09 16.32 -14.98
C ILE A 102 2.13 16.67 -13.91
N SER A 103 3.13 17.50 -14.23
CA SER A 103 4.11 17.98 -13.25
C SER A 103 3.49 18.80 -12.12
N ARG A 104 2.47 19.63 -12.42
CA ARG A 104 1.70 20.37 -11.40
C ARG A 104 0.89 19.43 -10.51
N VAL A 105 0.11 18.52 -11.10
CA VAL A 105 -0.72 17.57 -10.34
C VAL A 105 0.15 16.64 -9.51
N LYS A 106 1.33 16.23 -9.99
CA LYS A 106 2.28 15.45 -9.21
C LYS A 106 2.69 16.18 -7.91
N LYS A 107 2.96 17.49 -7.97
CA LYS A 107 3.28 18.31 -6.78
C LYS A 107 2.10 18.37 -5.82
N ASP A 108 0.88 18.55 -6.34
CA ASP A 108 -0.35 18.52 -5.55
C ASP A 108 -0.53 17.18 -4.83
N LEU A 109 -0.33 16.07 -5.54
CA LEU A 109 -0.47 14.72 -5.00
C LEU A 109 0.60 14.39 -3.94
N VAL A 110 1.83 14.91 -4.06
CA VAL A 110 2.87 14.79 -3.02
C VAL A 110 2.40 15.41 -1.70
N VAL A 111 1.83 16.62 -1.78
CA VAL A 111 1.29 17.35 -0.63
C VAL A 111 0.05 16.65 -0.08
N ALA A 112 -0.88 16.24 -0.93
CA ALA A 112 -2.09 15.52 -0.55
C ALA A 112 -1.78 14.17 0.12
N THR A 113 -0.77 13.44 -0.37
CA THR A 113 -0.29 12.18 0.23
C THR A 113 0.30 12.42 1.61
N SER A 114 1.13 13.45 1.76
CA SER A 114 1.75 13.78 3.05
C SER A 114 0.69 14.21 4.07
N LEU A 115 -0.29 15.02 3.65
CA LEU A 115 -1.35 15.53 4.52
C LEU A 115 -2.34 14.42 4.94
N SER A 116 -2.74 13.55 4.00
CA SER A 116 -3.59 12.39 4.32
C SER A 116 -2.89 11.41 5.26
N ALA A 117 -1.62 11.10 5.01
CA ALA A 117 -0.82 10.24 5.88
C ALA A 117 -0.60 10.85 7.27
N MET A 118 -0.40 12.17 7.35
CA MET A 118 -0.33 12.91 8.61
C MET A 118 -1.64 12.76 9.40
N VAL A 119 -2.80 13.08 8.79
CA VAL A 119 -4.09 13.00 9.48
C VAL A 119 -4.39 11.58 9.93
N GLY A 120 -4.21 10.58 9.06
CA GLY A 120 -4.45 9.18 9.38
C GLY A 120 -3.53 8.67 10.51
N SER A 121 -2.22 8.95 10.43
CA SER A 121 -1.26 8.49 11.43
C SER A 121 -1.42 9.20 12.78
N LEU A 122 -1.72 10.51 12.79
CA LEU A 122 -2.03 11.24 14.02
C LEU A 122 -3.30 10.70 14.68
N ALA A 123 -4.37 10.50 13.89
CA ALA A 123 -5.64 9.96 14.40
C ALA A 123 -5.47 8.53 14.93
N MET A 124 -4.68 7.68 14.27
CA MET A 124 -4.39 6.32 14.72
C MET A 124 -3.67 6.32 16.06
N GLY A 125 -2.69 7.21 16.20
CA GLY A 125 -1.97 7.38 17.44
C GLY A 125 -2.85 7.90 18.58
N LEU A 126 -3.63 8.95 18.34
CA LEU A 126 -4.41 9.64 19.38
C LEU A 126 -5.69 8.88 19.78
N LEU A 127 -6.39 8.26 18.82
CA LEU A 127 -7.69 7.64 19.08
C LEU A 127 -7.59 6.14 19.36
N ALA A 128 -6.75 5.40 18.63
CA ALA A 128 -6.61 3.96 18.79
C ALA A 128 -5.45 3.57 19.70
N ASN A 129 -4.49 4.48 19.96
CA ASN A 129 -3.26 4.20 20.70
C ASN A 129 -2.48 3.00 20.11
N LEU A 130 -2.41 2.90 18.79
CA LEU A 130 -1.67 1.84 18.08
C LEU A 130 -0.49 2.43 17.30
N PRO A 131 0.67 1.73 17.27
CA PRO A 131 1.91 2.21 16.63
C PRO A 131 1.90 2.05 15.10
N PHE A 132 0.77 2.28 14.44
CA PHE A 132 0.59 2.02 13.01
C PHE A 132 0.62 3.32 12.21
N GLY A 133 1.48 3.36 11.19
CA GLY A 133 1.50 4.43 10.20
C GLY A 133 0.42 4.19 9.14
N LEU A 134 -0.34 5.24 8.83
CA LEU A 134 -1.36 5.22 7.78
C LEU A 134 -0.92 6.11 6.63
N ALA A 135 -1.14 5.65 5.41
CA ALA A 135 -0.92 6.40 4.18
C ALA A 135 -1.84 5.87 3.07
N PRO A 136 -1.99 6.57 1.93
CA PRO A 136 -2.77 6.08 0.79
C PRO A 136 -2.34 4.69 0.32
N GLY A 137 -3.29 3.77 0.22
CA GLY A 137 -3.08 2.35 -0.07
C GLY A 137 -2.62 2.12 -1.52
N MET A 138 -1.43 1.53 -1.66
CA MET A 138 -0.80 1.26 -2.96
C MET A 138 -1.66 0.40 -3.90
N GLY A 139 -2.41 -0.54 -3.35
CA GLY A 139 -3.34 -1.37 -4.12
C GLY A 139 -4.51 -0.57 -4.72
N ALA A 140 -5.13 0.29 -3.91
CA ALA A 140 -6.21 1.16 -4.36
C ALA A 140 -5.72 2.19 -5.38
N ASN A 141 -4.51 2.74 -5.18
CA ASN A 141 -3.86 3.64 -6.14
C ASN A 141 -3.74 3.01 -7.52
N ALA A 142 -3.17 1.80 -7.61
CA ALA A 142 -2.97 1.12 -8.88
C ALA A 142 -4.31 0.71 -9.52
N TYR A 143 -5.28 0.25 -8.72
CA TYR A 143 -6.61 -0.06 -9.22
C TYR A 143 -7.28 1.17 -9.85
N ILE A 144 -7.29 2.31 -9.14
CA ILE A 144 -7.89 3.54 -9.66
C ILE A 144 -7.14 4.05 -10.89
N ALA A 145 -5.82 4.10 -10.83
CA ALA A 145 -5.02 4.69 -11.90
C ALA A 145 -5.09 3.88 -13.20
N TYR A 146 -5.11 2.55 -13.11
CA TYR A 146 -4.94 1.69 -14.28
C TYR A 146 -6.19 0.92 -14.70
N ASN A 147 -7.10 0.61 -13.77
CA ASN A 147 -8.32 -0.14 -14.08
C ASN A 147 -9.58 0.74 -14.17
N VAL A 148 -9.65 1.85 -13.42
CA VAL A 148 -10.84 2.73 -13.39
C VAL A 148 -10.66 3.92 -14.34
N VAL A 149 -9.68 4.77 -14.06
CA VAL A 149 -9.39 5.98 -14.85
C VAL A 149 -8.57 5.63 -16.09
N GLY A 150 -7.74 4.58 -16.00
CA GLY A 150 -6.86 4.13 -17.08
C GLY A 150 -5.67 5.05 -17.29
N PHE A 151 -4.65 4.55 -17.99
CA PHE A 151 -3.44 5.31 -18.27
C PHE A 151 -3.80 6.57 -19.06
N ARG A 152 -3.48 7.73 -18.49
CA ARG A 152 -3.81 9.06 -19.01
C ARG A 152 -5.28 9.23 -19.40
N GLY A 153 -6.20 8.68 -18.60
CA GLY A 153 -7.64 8.88 -18.79
C GLY A 153 -8.25 8.01 -19.90
N SER A 154 -7.57 6.93 -20.31
CA SER A 154 -8.08 6.00 -21.32
C SER A 154 -9.27 5.14 -20.85
N GLY A 155 -9.62 5.19 -19.56
CA GLY A 155 -10.70 4.43 -18.95
C GLY A 155 -12.09 5.03 -19.16
N SER A 156 -13.10 4.37 -18.62
CA SER A 156 -14.52 4.74 -18.80
C SER A 156 -15.01 5.82 -17.83
N ILE A 157 -14.23 6.12 -16.79
CA ILE A 157 -14.57 7.00 -15.67
C ILE A 157 -13.50 8.07 -15.53
N SER A 158 -13.92 9.34 -15.37
CA SER A 158 -13.01 10.45 -15.12
C SER A 158 -12.37 10.37 -13.73
N TYR A 159 -11.19 10.98 -13.54
CA TYR A 159 -10.55 11.05 -12.22
C TYR A 159 -11.45 11.72 -11.16
N HIS A 160 -12.22 12.74 -11.55
CA HIS A 160 -13.15 13.42 -10.64
C HIS A 160 -14.25 12.50 -10.11
N THR A 161 -14.79 11.63 -10.97
CA THR A 161 -15.75 10.63 -10.55
C THR A 161 -15.06 9.50 -9.78
N ALA A 162 -13.84 9.12 -10.13
CA ALA A 162 -13.07 8.14 -9.34
C ALA A 162 -12.87 8.62 -7.89
N MET A 163 -12.53 9.89 -7.66
CA MET A 163 -12.43 10.44 -6.29
C MET A 163 -13.78 10.47 -5.56
N ALA A 164 -14.88 10.71 -6.28
CA ALA A 164 -16.22 10.62 -5.71
C ALA A 164 -16.59 9.18 -5.31
N ILE A 165 -16.14 8.18 -6.06
CA ILE A 165 -16.29 6.77 -5.70
C ILE A 165 -15.52 6.45 -4.42
N VAL A 166 -14.27 6.91 -4.30
CA VAL A 166 -13.45 6.73 -3.08
C VAL A 166 -14.11 7.42 -1.89
N LEU A 167 -14.65 8.62 -2.07
CA LEU A 167 -15.37 9.32 -0.99
C LEU A 167 -16.61 8.53 -0.54
N LEU A 168 -17.42 8.04 -1.49
CA LEU A 168 -18.60 7.24 -1.17
C LEU A 168 -18.20 5.93 -0.46
N GLU A 169 -17.14 5.30 -0.93
CA GLU A 169 -16.56 4.09 -0.33
C GLU A 169 -16.08 4.36 1.10
N GLY A 170 -15.31 5.41 1.34
CA GLY A 170 -14.84 5.80 2.68
C GLY A 170 -16.00 6.09 3.63
N CYS A 171 -17.06 6.75 3.15
CA CYS A 171 -18.29 6.99 3.91
C CYS A 171 -19.03 5.68 4.24
N ALA A 172 -19.17 4.77 3.28
CA ALA A 172 -19.77 3.46 3.50
C ALA A 172 -18.94 2.64 4.51
N PHE A 173 -17.62 2.70 4.41
CA PHE A 173 -16.69 2.09 5.36
C PHE A 173 -16.82 2.64 6.76
N LEU A 174 -16.95 3.96 6.88
CA LEU A 174 -17.11 4.63 8.15
C LEU A 174 -18.43 4.21 8.80
N ALA A 175 -19.51 4.12 8.02
CA ALA A 175 -20.80 3.62 8.50
C ALA A 175 -20.71 2.15 8.97
N VAL A 176 -20.11 1.27 8.18
CA VAL A 176 -19.92 -0.16 8.53
C VAL A 176 -19.02 -0.33 9.76
N SER A 177 -18.00 0.52 9.90
CA SER A 177 -17.11 0.54 11.06
C SER A 177 -17.84 1.04 12.30
N ALA A 178 -18.63 2.11 12.19
CA ALA A 178 -19.43 2.67 13.27
C ALA A 178 -20.50 1.68 13.78
N LEU A 179 -21.07 0.87 12.89
CA LEU A 179 -22.01 -0.19 13.26
C LEU A 179 -21.33 -1.43 13.87
N GLY A 180 -19.99 -1.47 13.95
CA GLY A 180 -19.22 -2.61 14.45
C GLY A 180 -19.30 -3.85 13.56
N LEU A 181 -19.77 -3.70 12.32
CA LEU A 181 -19.89 -4.78 11.34
C LEU A 181 -18.52 -5.18 10.78
N ARG A 182 -17.57 -4.23 10.69
CA ARG A 182 -16.24 -4.46 10.12
C ARG A 182 -15.47 -5.58 10.83
N GLY A 183 -15.41 -5.57 12.16
CA GLY A 183 -14.76 -6.64 12.93
C GLY A 183 -15.47 -7.99 12.83
N LYS A 184 -16.78 -8.03 12.58
CA LYS A 184 -17.50 -9.28 12.31
C LYS A 184 -17.18 -9.81 10.91
N LEU A 185 -17.14 -8.92 9.93
CA LEU A 185 -16.84 -9.23 8.54
C LEU A 185 -15.38 -9.71 8.38
N ALA A 186 -14.46 -9.11 9.13
CA ALA A 186 -13.08 -9.57 9.27
C ALA A 186 -12.96 -11.05 9.64
N ARG A 187 -13.84 -11.54 10.52
CA ARG A 187 -13.84 -12.93 11.03
C ARG A 187 -14.48 -13.93 10.06
N LEU A 188 -15.26 -13.45 9.09
CA LEU A 188 -15.81 -14.31 8.05
C LEU A 188 -14.75 -14.71 7.02
N ILE A 189 -13.63 -14.00 6.97
CA ILE A 189 -12.55 -14.25 6.01
C ILE A 189 -11.67 -15.40 6.53
N PRO A 190 -11.47 -16.46 5.73
CA PRO A 190 -10.55 -17.54 6.10
C PRO A 190 -9.14 -17.01 6.35
N GLN A 191 -8.48 -17.50 7.40
CA GLN A 191 -7.12 -17.10 7.75
C GLN A 191 -6.14 -17.29 6.58
N THR A 192 -6.27 -18.40 5.83
CA THR A 192 -5.47 -18.68 4.64
C THR A 192 -5.58 -17.59 3.59
N VAL A 193 -6.80 -17.12 3.29
CA VAL A 193 -7.03 -16.03 2.33
C VAL A 193 -6.41 -14.73 2.85
N ARG A 194 -6.60 -14.42 4.13
CA ARG A 194 -6.01 -13.21 4.75
C ARG A 194 -4.48 -13.17 4.64
N LEU A 195 -3.82 -14.28 4.96
CA LEU A 195 -2.36 -14.41 4.84
C LEU A 195 -1.91 -14.36 3.38
N ALA A 196 -2.62 -15.05 2.48
CA ALA A 196 -2.34 -15.03 1.05
C ALA A 196 -2.54 -13.64 0.42
N CYS A 197 -3.51 -12.86 0.89
CA CYS A 197 -3.72 -11.48 0.46
C CYS A 197 -2.50 -10.60 0.77
N ALA A 198 -1.93 -10.71 1.98
CA ALA A 198 -0.70 -9.98 2.31
C ALA A 198 0.46 -10.34 1.37
N VAL A 199 0.65 -11.62 1.08
CA VAL A 199 1.71 -12.07 0.15
C VAL A 199 1.43 -11.62 -1.29
N GLY A 200 0.18 -11.75 -1.75
CA GLY A 200 -0.25 -11.36 -3.10
C GLY A 200 -0.14 -9.85 -3.35
N ILE A 201 -0.51 -9.02 -2.37
CA ILE A 201 -0.32 -7.56 -2.43
C ILE A 201 1.18 -7.23 -2.53
N GLY A 202 2.03 -7.90 -1.74
CA GLY A 202 3.48 -7.74 -1.82
C GLY A 202 4.05 -8.11 -3.20
N MET A 203 3.57 -9.22 -3.78
CA MET A 203 3.97 -9.67 -5.11
C MET A 203 3.51 -8.71 -6.21
N PHE A 204 2.29 -8.17 -6.09
CA PHE A 204 1.76 -7.14 -6.98
C PHE A 204 2.59 -5.85 -6.91
N ILE A 205 2.92 -5.36 -5.71
CA ILE A 205 3.76 -4.15 -5.54
C ILE A 205 5.17 -4.38 -6.10
N ALA A 206 5.77 -5.56 -5.86
CA ALA A 206 7.06 -5.90 -6.46
C ALA A 206 6.99 -5.92 -7.99
N PHE A 207 5.93 -6.49 -8.56
CA PHE A 207 5.70 -6.49 -10.01
C PHE A 207 5.59 -5.07 -10.57
N VAL A 208 4.84 -4.17 -9.93
CA VAL A 208 4.77 -2.75 -10.28
C VAL A 208 6.16 -2.08 -10.20
N GLY A 209 6.96 -2.40 -9.17
CA GLY A 209 8.33 -1.90 -9.03
C GLY A 209 9.33 -2.42 -10.08
N LEU A 210 9.03 -3.53 -10.76
CA LEU A 210 9.84 -4.05 -11.85
C LEU A 210 9.47 -3.43 -13.21
N GLN A 211 8.28 -2.84 -13.33
CA GLN A 211 7.83 -2.18 -14.56
C GLN A 211 8.52 -0.84 -14.79
N MET A 212 8.51 -0.38 -16.05
CA MET A 212 9.13 0.88 -16.46
C MET A 212 8.40 2.12 -15.92
N ASN A 213 7.07 2.05 -15.82
CA ASN A 213 6.26 3.20 -15.42
C ASN A 213 6.54 3.63 -13.98
N GLN A 214 6.81 2.68 -13.08
CA GLN A 214 6.88 2.92 -11.64
C GLN A 214 8.22 2.55 -11.00
N GLY A 215 9.11 1.85 -11.70
CA GLY A 215 10.33 1.38 -11.07
C GLY A 215 11.50 1.12 -12.01
N ILE A 216 12.08 -0.07 -11.90
CA ILE A 216 13.40 -0.38 -12.45
C ILE A 216 13.38 -0.54 -13.99
N GLY A 217 12.21 -0.84 -14.56
CA GLY A 217 12.06 -1.06 -16.00
C GLY A 217 12.68 -2.35 -16.50
N LEU A 218 12.73 -3.40 -15.66
CA LEU A 218 13.18 -4.75 -16.04
C LEU A 218 12.12 -5.51 -16.85
N VAL A 219 10.85 -5.23 -16.56
CA VAL A 219 9.69 -5.96 -17.06
C VAL A 219 8.83 -5.02 -17.91
N GLY A 220 8.35 -5.48 -19.05
CA GLY A 220 7.45 -4.71 -19.91
C GLY A 220 6.60 -5.57 -20.83
N PRO A 221 5.69 -4.93 -21.60
CA PRO A 221 4.68 -5.63 -22.39
C PRO A 221 5.28 -6.31 -23.63
N ASP A 222 4.78 -7.51 -23.94
CA ASP A 222 5.04 -8.21 -25.20
C ASP A 222 3.74 -8.81 -25.76
N LYS A 223 3.54 -8.72 -27.08
CA LYS A 223 2.32 -9.23 -27.73
C LYS A 223 2.20 -10.76 -27.70
N SER A 224 3.33 -11.47 -27.58
CA SER A 224 3.38 -12.94 -27.65
C SER A 224 3.37 -13.58 -26.27
N THR A 225 4.05 -12.98 -25.29
CA THR A 225 4.21 -13.56 -23.94
C THR A 225 3.55 -12.78 -22.82
N LEU A 226 2.83 -11.68 -23.15
CA LEU A 226 2.30 -10.65 -22.24
C LEU A 226 3.41 -9.85 -21.54
N VAL A 227 4.43 -10.54 -21.03
CA VAL A 227 5.56 -9.99 -20.28
C VAL A 227 6.87 -10.43 -20.92
N THR A 228 7.78 -9.48 -21.15
CA THR A 228 9.15 -9.72 -21.61
C THR A 228 10.18 -9.01 -20.73
N LEU A 229 11.42 -9.50 -20.78
CA LEU A 229 12.60 -8.77 -20.33
C LEU A 229 12.77 -7.49 -21.15
N THR A 230 12.89 -6.36 -20.47
CA THR A 230 13.09 -5.02 -21.06
C THR A 230 14.42 -4.41 -20.64
N ALA A 231 14.42 -3.28 -19.93
CA ALA A 231 15.60 -2.43 -19.66
C ALA A 231 16.30 -1.95 -20.94
N CYS A 232 15.51 -1.47 -21.89
CA CYS A 232 15.95 -1.18 -23.25
C CYS A 232 16.55 0.21 -23.40
N ALA A 233 17.52 0.36 -24.31
CA ALA A 233 18.08 1.67 -24.67
C ALA A 233 17.03 2.53 -25.38
N GLU A 234 16.18 1.90 -26.21
CA GLU A 234 15.10 2.55 -26.93
C GLU A 234 13.77 1.85 -26.63
N THR A 235 12.77 2.66 -26.28
CA THR A 235 11.43 2.24 -25.90
C THR A 235 10.40 3.04 -26.67
N ASP A 236 9.31 2.39 -27.05
CA ASP A 236 8.16 3.04 -27.63
C ASP A 236 7.48 3.92 -26.55
N PRO A 237 7.30 5.23 -26.79
CA PRO A 237 6.71 6.15 -25.82
C PRO A 237 5.21 5.91 -25.58
N VAL A 238 4.51 5.25 -26.49
CA VAL A 238 3.06 4.98 -26.41
C VAL A 238 2.81 3.60 -25.80
N THR A 239 3.49 2.58 -26.31
CA THR A 239 3.25 1.20 -25.88
C THR A 239 4.14 0.76 -24.71
N GLY A 240 5.22 1.48 -24.42
CA GLY A 240 6.25 1.06 -23.46
C GLY A 240 7.00 -0.20 -23.91
N ALA A 241 6.81 -0.65 -25.15
CA ALA A 241 7.48 -1.82 -25.68
C ALA A 241 8.96 -1.53 -25.95
N CYS A 242 9.79 -2.55 -25.77
CA CYS A 242 11.20 -2.47 -26.08
C CYS A 242 11.44 -2.53 -27.59
N LEU A 243 11.97 -1.46 -28.19
CA LEU A 243 12.31 -1.41 -29.61
C LEU A 243 13.70 -1.99 -29.89
N GLY A 244 14.65 -1.78 -28.96
CA GLY A 244 16.02 -2.28 -29.14
C GLY A 244 16.90 -2.15 -27.89
N GLY A 245 17.95 -2.98 -27.83
CA GLY A 245 18.98 -2.89 -26.79
C GLY A 245 18.52 -3.36 -25.40
N LYS A 246 17.96 -4.58 -25.30
CA LYS A 246 17.57 -5.22 -24.02
C LYS A 246 18.72 -5.19 -23.00
N MET A 247 18.41 -4.87 -21.75
CA MET A 247 19.36 -4.68 -20.63
C MET A 247 20.46 -3.63 -20.83
N LYS A 248 20.33 -2.70 -21.80
CA LYS A 248 21.30 -1.62 -22.02
C LYS A 248 20.89 -0.27 -21.42
N SER A 249 19.75 -0.19 -20.74
CA SER A 249 19.33 1.05 -20.08
C SER A 249 20.26 1.42 -18.92
N PRO A 250 20.81 2.66 -18.88
CA PRO A 250 21.67 3.10 -17.80
C PRO A 250 20.88 3.35 -16.49
N THR A 251 19.61 3.76 -16.58
CA THR A 251 18.75 3.97 -15.41
C THR A 251 18.42 2.64 -14.71
N PHE A 252 18.27 1.57 -15.48
CA PHE A 252 18.10 0.21 -14.97
C PHE A 252 19.30 -0.22 -14.11
N TRP A 253 20.52 -0.11 -14.64
CA TRP A 253 21.72 -0.54 -13.91
C TRP A 253 21.96 0.28 -12.65
N LEU A 254 21.68 1.59 -12.69
CA LEU A 254 21.73 2.42 -11.49
C LEU A 254 20.73 1.94 -10.43
N ALA A 255 19.51 1.59 -10.84
CA ALA A 255 18.50 1.05 -9.94
C ALA A 255 18.89 -0.31 -9.36
N VAL A 256 19.54 -1.18 -10.14
CA VAL A 256 20.09 -2.46 -9.64
C VAL A 256 21.15 -2.22 -8.55
N VAL A 257 22.03 -1.23 -8.73
CA VAL A 257 22.99 -0.86 -7.67
C VAL A 257 22.26 -0.35 -6.42
N GLY A 258 21.22 0.48 -6.59
CA GLY A 258 20.36 0.91 -5.48
C GLY A 258 19.67 -0.25 -4.75
N PHE A 259 19.21 -1.26 -5.50
CA PHE A 259 18.66 -2.50 -4.94
C PHE A 259 19.71 -3.25 -4.13
N LEU A 260 20.91 -3.46 -4.68
CA LEU A 260 22.00 -4.14 -3.98
C LEU A 260 22.42 -3.41 -2.69
N ILE A 261 22.49 -2.08 -2.71
CA ILE A 261 22.76 -1.27 -1.50
C ILE A 261 21.67 -1.50 -0.45
N THR A 262 20.41 -1.49 -0.88
CA THR A 262 19.27 -1.72 0.01
C THR A 262 19.33 -3.14 0.59
N SER A 263 19.49 -4.16 -0.25
CA SER A 263 19.57 -5.56 0.17
C SER A 263 20.75 -5.81 1.12
N PHE A 264 21.92 -5.24 0.83
CA PHE A 264 23.09 -5.36 1.71
C PHE A 264 22.86 -4.66 3.05
N GLY A 265 22.24 -3.48 3.03
CA GLY A 265 21.84 -2.76 4.23
C GLY A 265 20.86 -3.57 5.10
N LEU A 266 19.83 -4.17 4.48
CA LEU A 266 18.89 -5.06 5.20
C LEU A 266 19.60 -6.32 5.72
N MET A 267 20.47 -6.96 4.93
CA MET A 267 21.24 -8.13 5.35
C MET A 267 22.08 -7.85 6.60
N LYS A 268 22.62 -6.63 6.72
CA LYS A 268 23.39 -6.18 7.89
C LYS A 268 22.52 -5.59 9.00
N ASN A 269 21.19 -5.67 8.90
CA ASN A 269 20.22 -5.07 9.82
C ASN A 269 20.47 -3.56 10.06
N VAL A 270 20.94 -2.86 9.03
CA VAL A 270 21.13 -1.41 9.09
C VAL A 270 19.77 -0.73 9.00
N LYS A 271 19.50 0.15 9.98
CA LYS A 271 18.25 0.89 10.09
C LYS A 271 18.11 1.89 8.95
N GLY A 272 16.91 1.99 8.38
CA GLY A 272 16.66 2.89 7.25
C GLY A 272 17.38 2.48 5.96
N SER A 273 17.80 1.23 5.84
CA SER A 273 18.52 0.69 4.66
C SER A 273 17.79 0.91 3.33
N MET A 274 16.46 0.92 3.34
CA MET A 274 15.64 1.30 2.17
C MET A 274 15.89 2.72 1.68
N ILE A 275 16.11 3.69 2.59
CA ILE A 275 16.36 5.07 2.20
C ILE A 275 17.75 5.24 1.61
N TYR A 276 18.77 4.53 2.11
CA TYR A 276 20.11 4.67 1.57
C TYR A 276 20.18 4.31 0.09
N GLY A 277 19.44 3.27 -0.34
CA GLY A 277 19.30 2.94 -1.76
C GLY A 277 18.62 4.04 -2.57
N ILE A 278 17.47 4.55 -2.08
CA ILE A 278 16.74 5.65 -2.74
C ILE A 278 17.62 6.90 -2.85
N VAL A 279 18.25 7.33 -1.76
CA VAL A 279 19.10 8.52 -1.71
C VAL A 279 20.30 8.39 -2.63
N PHE A 280 20.94 7.22 -2.66
CA PHE A 280 22.08 6.97 -3.55
C PHE A 280 21.69 7.12 -5.03
N VAL A 281 20.63 6.42 -5.45
CA VAL A 281 20.16 6.48 -6.85
C VAL A 281 19.69 7.89 -7.20
N THR A 282 18.98 8.54 -6.28
CA THR A 282 18.45 9.90 -6.46
C THR A 282 19.58 10.92 -6.57
N ALA A 283 20.60 10.85 -5.71
CA ALA A 283 21.73 11.78 -5.72
C ALA A 283 22.51 11.71 -7.04
N ILE A 284 22.75 10.50 -7.56
CA ILE A 284 23.39 10.31 -8.87
C ILE A 284 22.49 10.86 -9.99
N SER A 285 21.17 10.66 -9.88
CA SER A 285 20.20 11.11 -10.88
C SER A 285 19.95 12.63 -10.87
N TRP A 286 20.43 13.37 -9.87
CA TRP A 286 20.37 14.83 -9.85
C TRP A 286 21.52 15.50 -10.62
N ILE A 287 22.57 14.75 -10.98
CA ILE A 287 23.71 15.28 -11.73
C ILE A 287 23.30 15.52 -13.19
N ARG A 288 23.18 16.80 -13.57
CA ARG A 288 22.87 17.22 -14.94
C ARG A 288 23.97 16.79 -15.91
N GLY A 289 23.59 16.47 -17.15
CA GLY A 289 24.51 16.04 -18.22
C GLY A 289 24.81 14.54 -18.26
N THR A 290 24.20 13.74 -17.39
CA THR A 290 24.30 12.26 -17.43
C THR A 290 23.08 11.64 -18.12
N GLN A 291 23.22 10.42 -18.66
CA GLN A 291 22.08 9.68 -19.27
C GLN A 291 21.03 9.23 -18.24
N VAL A 292 21.32 9.36 -16.94
CA VAL A 292 20.44 8.97 -15.83
C VAL A 292 19.83 10.18 -15.12
N THR A 293 19.99 11.38 -15.69
CA THR A 293 19.50 12.61 -15.06
C THR A 293 17.98 12.71 -15.09
N ILE A 294 17.37 13.15 -13.98
CA ILE A 294 15.97 13.58 -13.94
C ILE A 294 15.79 15.02 -14.47
N PHE A 295 16.89 15.75 -14.64
CA PHE A 295 16.92 17.13 -15.15
C PHE A 295 17.61 17.19 -16.51
N PRO A 296 17.00 16.65 -17.59
CA PRO A 296 17.54 16.81 -18.93
C PRO A 296 17.54 18.30 -19.34
N HIS A 297 18.37 18.67 -20.31
CA HIS A 297 18.39 20.03 -20.88
C HIS A 297 17.19 20.26 -21.80
N THR A 298 16.00 20.23 -21.22
CA THR A 298 14.73 20.55 -21.85
C THR A 298 14.01 21.60 -21.01
N PRO A 299 13.07 22.38 -21.59
CA PRO A 299 12.33 23.41 -20.85
C PRO A 299 11.64 22.87 -19.57
N LEU A 300 11.15 21.62 -19.62
CA LEU A 300 10.56 20.94 -18.47
C LEU A 300 11.62 20.59 -17.42
N GLY A 301 12.78 20.07 -17.85
CA GLY A 301 13.90 19.74 -16.96
C GLY A 301 14.48 20.96 -16.26
N ASP A 302 14.59 22.10 -16.97
CA ASP A 302 15.03 23.37 -16.39
C ASP A 302 14.03 23.94 -15.37
N SER A 303 12.74 23.86 -15.66
CA SER A 303 11.68 24.26 -14.72
C SER A 303 11.69 23.39 -13.45
N ASN A 304 11.84 22.08 -13.60
CA ASN A 304 11.94 21.15 -12.48
C ASN A 304 13.21 21.39 -11.66
N TYR A 305 14.34 21.71 -12.30
CA TYR A 305 15.58 22.06 -11.61
C TYR A 305 15.45 23.37 -10.83
N ASN A 306 14.86 24.41 -11.43
CA ASN A 306 14.60 25.67 -10.74
C ASN A 306 13.67 25.48 -9.54
N TYR A 307 12.68 24.59 -9.65
CA TYR A 307 11.85 24.22 -8.51
C TYR A 307 12.64 23.45 -7.45
N PHE A 308 13.47 22.49 -7.84
CA PHE A 308 14.34 21.72 -6.95
C PHE A 308 15.31 22.60 -6.15
N THR A 309 15.87 23.66 -6.74
CA THR A 309 16.78 24.57 -6.03
C THR A 309 16.11 25.34 -4.89
N LYS A 310 14.79 25.44 -4.89
CA LYS A 310 14.00 25.92 -3.74
C LYS A 310 13.90 24.77 -2.75
N ILE A 311 14.97 24.51 -2.00
CA ILE A 311 15.11 23.36 -1.08
C ILE A 311 13.91 23.23 -0.11
N VAL A 312 13.35 24.38 0.28
CA VAL A 312 12.13 24.46 1.10
C VAL A 312 11.13 25.34 0.37
N ASP A 313 9.95 24.79 0.08
CA ASP A 313 8.82 25.53 -0.48
C ASP A 313 7.51 24.90 -0.01
N PHE A 314 6.48 25.73 0.18
CA PHE A 314 5.14 25.27 0.54
C PHE A 314 4.23 25.32 -0.68
N HIS A 315 4.09 24.16 -1.34
CA HIS A 315 3.19 24.02 -2.48
C HIS A 315 1.74 23.89 -2.00
N LYS A 316 0.88 24.82 -2.41
CA LYS A 316 -0.56 24.75 -2.13
C LYS A 316 -1.23 23.85 -3.16
N ILE A 317 -2.09 22.94 -2.71
CA ILE A 317 -2.89 22.09 -3.61
C ILE A 317 -3.85 22.99 -4.41
N GLN A 318 -3.78 22.93 -5.74
CA GLN A 318 -4.61 23.77 -6.61
C GLN A 318 -5.63 22.96 -7.41
N SER A 319 -5.26 21.75 -7.83
CA SER A 319 -5.98 20.97 -8.84
C SER A 319 -6.64 19.72 -8.27
N THR A 320 -6.07 19.08 -7.26
CA THR A 320 -6.61 17.82 -6.70
C THR A 320 -7.56 18.02 -5.52
N LEU A 321 -7.49 19.16 -4.83
CA LEU A 321 -8.32 19.45 -3.65
C LEU A 321 -9.78 19.56 -4.07
N GLY A 322 -10.64 18.72 -3.50
CA GLY A 322 -12.07 18.72 -3.79
C GLY A 322 -12.40 18.33 -5.23
N ALA A 323 -11.51 17.59 -5.92
CA ALA A 323 -11.73 17.10 -7.28
C ALA A 323 -12.76 15.97 -7.32
N ILE A 324 -13.98 16.21 -6.84
CA ILE A 324 -15.06 15.24 -6.67
C ILE A 324 -16.21 15.63 -7.60
N SER A 325 -16.65 14.70 -8.45
CA SER A 325 -17.81 14.88 -9.31
C SER A 325 -18.76 13.69 -9.28
N PHE A 326 -20.04 13.98 -9.00
CA PHE A 326 -21.12 12.99 -9.00
C PHE A 326 -21.87 12.88 -10.33
N THR A 327 -21.41 13.58 -11.38
CA THR A 327 -22.12 13.67 -12.67
C THR A 327 -22.28 12.32 -13.39
N GLU A 328 -21.32 11.41 -13.24
CA GLU A 328 -21.29 10.15 -13.98
C GLU A 328 -21.92 8.96 -13.22
N PHE A 329 -22.55 9.17 -12.05
CA PHE A 329 -23.05 8.10 -11.16
C PHE A 329 -24.18 7.22 -11.71
N ARG A 330 -24.72 7.59 -12.87
CA ARG A 330 -25.71 6.77 -13.59
C ARG A 330 -25.08 5.59 -14.35
N LYS A 331 -23.77 5.62 -14.60
CA LYS A 331 -23.01 4.55 -15.26
C LYS A 331 -22.93 3.31 -14.34
N SER A 332 -23.07 2.11 -14.91
CA SER A 332 -22.98 0.86 -14.13
C SER A 332 -21.55 0.57 -13.67
N GLU A 333 -20.56 1.06 -14.43
CA GLU A 333 -19.13 0.93 -14.15
C GLU A 333 -18.75 1.59 -12.82
N VAL A 334 -19.43 2.68 -12.44
CA VAL A 334 -19.22 3.38 -11.16
C VAL A 334 -19.56 2.46 -9.98
N TRP A 335 -20.66 1.72 -10.07
CA TRP A 335 -21.09 0.80 -9.01
C TRP A 335 -20.22 -0.46 -8.94
N VAL A 336 -19.75 -0.95 -10.09
CA VAL A 336 -18.76 -2.04 -10.13
C VAL A 336 -17.45 -1.59 -9.50
N ALA A 337 -16.96 -0.39 -9.83
CA ALA A 337 -15.74 0.16 -9.25
C ALA A 337 -15.89 0.43 -7.75
N PHE A 338 -17.02 0.99 -7.32
CA PHE A 338 -17.36 1.15 -5.90
C PHE A 338 -17.36 -0.18 -5.16
N ALA A 339 -18.10 -1.18 -5.65
CA ALA A 339 -18.16 -2.49 -5.00
C ALA A 339 -16.76 -3.12 -4.94
N THR A 340 -15.97 -2.96 -6.01
CA THR A 340 -14.62 -3.50 -6.10
C THR A 340 -13.66 -2.86 -5.11
N LEU A 341 -13.61 -1.53 -5.06
CA LEU A 341 -12.85 -0.82 -4.04
C LEU A 341 -13.32 -1.20 -2.65
N PHE A 342 -14.65 -1.26 -2.45
CA PHE A 342 -15.22 -1.53 -1.15
C PHE A 342 -14.78 -2.90 -0.59
N TYR A 343 -14.86 -3.98 -1.37
CA TYR A 343 -14.40 -5.27 -0.85
C TYR A 343 -12.87 -5.39 -0.81
N VAL A 344 -12.13 -4.79 -1.76
CA VAL A 344 -10.67 -4.84 -1.77
C VAL A 344 -10.11 -4.16 -0.54
N ASP A 345 -10.60 -2.96 -0.23
CA ASP A 345 -10.22 -2.23 0.96
C ASP A 345 -10.60 -3.04 2.19
N LEU A 346 -11.82 -3.58 2.24
CA LEU A 346 -12.33 -4.30 3.40
C LEU A 346 -11.45 -5.50 3.75
N LEU A 347 -11.06 -6.28 2.75
CA LEU A 347 -10.27 -7.49 2.94
C LEU A 347 -8.78 -7.15 3.12
N GLY A 348 -8.29 -6.17 2.36
CA GLY A 348 -6.89 -5.74 2.37
C GLY A 348 -6.51 -4.97 3.63
N THR A 349 -7.19 -3.86 3.94
CA THR A 349 -6.88 -3.01 5.10
C THR A 349 -7.10 -3.76 6.41
N THR A 350 -8.22 -4.48 6.52
CA THR A 350 -8.50 -5.30 7.70
C THR A 350 -7.47 -6.43 7.85
N GLY A 351 -7.07 -7.08 6.74
CA GLY A 351 -6.06 -8.13 6.75
C GLY A 351 -4.70 -7.62 7.21
N VAL A 352 -4.24 -6.49 6.66
CA VAL A 352 -2.97 -5.87 7.04
C VAL A 352 -3.00 -5.36 8.48
N LEU A 353 -4.07 -4.69 8.88
CA LEU A 353 -4.21 -4.12 10.23
C LEU A 353 -4.22 -5.23 11.29
N TYR A 354 -4.91 -6.35 11.03
CA TYR A 354 -4.84 -7.53 11.88
C TYR A 354 -3.44 -8.14 11.92
N THR A 355 -2.76 -8.26 10.76
CA THR A 355 -1.39 -8.79 10.68
C THR A 355 -0.41 -7.90 11.47
N MET A 356 -0.56 -6.57 11.41
CA MET A 356 0.25 -5.64 12.20
C MET A 356 -0.07 -5.73 13.69
N ALA A 357 -1.34 -5.94 14.05
CA ALA A 357 -1.75 -6.21 15.43
C ALA A 357 -1.12 -7.51 15.96
N GLU A 358 -1.08 -8.55 15.14
CA GLU A 358 -0.48 -9.84 15.48
C GLU A 358 1.04 -9.72 15.67
N ILE A 359 1.74 -9.08 14.73
CA ILE A 359 3.19 -8.80 14.84
C ILE A 359 3.50 -7.92 16.07
N GLY A 360 2.61 -6.98 16.40
CA GLY A 360 2.74 -6.11 17.57
C GLY A 360 2.37 -6.77 18.90
N GLY A 361 1.81 -7.99 18.87
CA GLY A 361 1.34 -8.70 20.07
C GLY A 361 0.10 -8.08 20.71
N PHE A 362 -0.77 -7.44 19.92
CA PHE A 362 -1.99 -6.78 20.37
C PHE A 362 -3.25 -7.66 20.25
N VAL A 363 -3.13 -8.86 19.67
CA VAL A 363 -4.27 -9.75 19.39
C VAL A 363 -4.51 -10.69 20.57
N GLU A 364 -5.73 -10.68 21.10
CA GLU A 364 -6.25 -11.59 22.13
C GLU A 364 -7.64 -12.10 21.69
N ASP A 365 -7.85 -13.41 21.70
CA ASP A 365 -9.14 -14.06 21.33
C ASP A 365 -9.73 -13.62 19.97
N GLY A 366 -8.86 -13.37 18.99
CA GLY A 366 -9.28 -12.96 17.64
C GLY A 366 -9.80 -11.52 17.54
N LYS A 367 -9.63 -10.71 18.60
CA LYS A 367 -9.78 -9.25 18.62
C LYS A 367 -8.43 -8.61 18.96
N PHE A 368 -8.27 -7.32 18.75
CA PHE A 368 -7.09 -6.61 19.25
C PHE A 368 -7.46 -5.32 19.97
N GLU A 369 -6.57 -4.86 20.86
CA GLU A 369 -6.81 -3.64 21.66
C GLU A 369 -7.01 -2.43 20.75
N GLY A 370 -8.12 -1.70 20.93
CA GLY A 370 -8.42 -0.52 20.12
C GLY A 370 -9.00 -0.82 18.72
N GLU A 371 -9.39 -2.06 18.42
CA GLU A 371 -9.92 -2.49 17.11
C GLU A 371 -10.99 -1.55 16.53
N TYR A 372 -12.01 -1.20 17.32
CA TYR A 372 -13.09 -0.33 16.85
C TYR A 372 -12.61 1.08 16.48
N ALA A 373 -11.73 1.67 17.30
CA ALA A 373 -11.16 2.98 17.04
C ALA A 373 -10.21 2.95 15.82
N ALA A 374 -9.43 1.89 15.68
CA ALA A 374 -8.54 1.70 14.54
C ALA A 374 -9.32 1.68 13.21
N TYR A 375 -10.43 0.94 13.16
CA TYR A 375 -11.29 0.87 11.98
C TYR A 375 -12.00 2.20 11.67
N LEU A 376 -12.45 2.94 12.69
CA LEU A 376 -13.04 4.26 12.50
C LEU A 376 -12.01 5.27 11.95
N VAL A 377 -10.79 5.24 12.49
CA VAL A 377 -9.70 6.09 12.02
C VAL A 377 -9.38 5.79 10.57
N ASP A 378 -9.19 4.52 10.23
CA ASP A 378 -8.83 4.07 8.89
C ASP A 378 -9.89 4.49 7.85
N ALA A 379 -11.18 4.30 8.15
CA ALA A 379 -12.26 4.78 7.30
C ALA A 379 -12.35 6.32 7.22
N GLY A 380 -12.20 7.00 8.36
CA GLY A 380 -12.24 8.46 8.43
C GLY A 380 -11.09 9.12 7.69
N SER A 381 -9.88 8.54 7.74
CA SER A 381 -8.74 9.03 6.98
C SER A 381 -8.90 8.79 5.48
N SER A 382 -9.61 7.74 5.05
CA SER A 382 -9.96 7.53 3.64
C SER A 382 -10.92 8.61 3.12
N VAL A 383 -11.90 9.02 3.93
CA VAL A 383 -12.77 10.17 3.62
C VAL A 383 -11.94 11.44 3.44
N VAL A 384 -11.03 11.74 4.38
CA VAL A 384 -10.14 12.92 4.28
C VAL A 384 -9.22 12.80 3.07
N GLY A 385 -8.64 11.62 2.80
CA GLY A 385 -7.78 11.37 1.65
C GLY A 385 -8.48 11.65 0.32
N SER A 386 -9.71 11.15 0.16
CA SER A 386 -10.52 11.40 -1.05
C SER A 386 -10.80 12.89 -1.28
N ALA A 387 -11.03 13.67 -0.22
CA ALA A 387 -11.23 15.11 -0.32
C ALA A 387 -9.95 15.86 -0.74
N LEU A 388 -8.77 15.34 -0.40
CA LEU A 388 -7.47 15.88 -0.82
C LEU A 388 -7.07 15.43 -2.25
N GLY A 389 -7.83 14.49 -2.82
CA GLY A 389 -7.60 13.94 -4.16
C GLY A 389 -6.61 12.77 -4.18
N VAL A 390 -6.47 12.04 -3.07
CA VAL A 390 -5.78 10.74 -3.02
C VAL A 390 -6.76 9.61 -2.72
N THR A 391 -6.33 8.36 -2.86
CA THR A 391 -7.21 7.20 -2.67
C THR A 391 -7.38 6.81 -1.19
N THR A 392 -8.00 5.64 -0.94
CA THR A 392 -8.22 5.11 0.41
C THR A 392 -6.92 5.02 1.18
N THR A 393 -6.94 5.46 2.44
CA THR A 393 -5.80 5.30 3.34
C THR A 393 -5.85 3.91 3.96
N ALA A 394 -4.70 3.28 4.04
CA ALA A 394 -4.54 1.96 4.64
C ALA A 394 -3.45 1.98 5.70
N THR A 395 -3.49 1.01 6.61
CA THR A 395 -2.35 0.70 7.48
C THR A 395 -1.22 0.08 6.67
N PHE A 396 0.01 0.57 6.85
CA PHE A 396 1.18 0.11 6.09
C PHE A 396 1.95 -0.99 6.82
N VAL A 397 2.39 -2.00 6.07
CA VAL A 397 3.14 -3.16 6.57
C VAL A 397 4.54 -2.77 7.07
N GLU A 398 5.08 -1.67 6.56
CA GLU A 398 6.33 -1.03 6.94
C GLU A 398 6.34 -0.63 8.42
N SER A 399 5.16 -0.44 9.03
CA SER A 399 5.01 -0.29 10.49
C SER A 399 5.62 -1.45 11.27
N SER A 400 5.77 -2.64 10.65
CA SER A 400 6.48 -3.78 11.23
C SER A 400 7.96 -3.47 11.56
N ALA A 401 8.60 -2.56 10.84
CA ALA A 401 9.97 -2.12 11.16
C ALA A 401 10.00 -1.36 12.50
N GLY A 402 9.04 -0.46 12.73
CA GLY A 402 8.90 0.23 14.01
C GLY A 402 8.50 -0.70 15.16
N LEU A 403 7.61 -1.66 14.90
CA LEU A 403 7.24 -2.70 15.87
C LEU A 403 8.47 -3.50 16.32
N LYS A 404 9.33 -3.94 15.37
CA LYS A 404 10.59 -4.64 15.66
C LYS A 404 11.59 -3.78 16.43
N GLU A 405 11.55 -2.47 16.25
CA GLU A 405 12.37 -1.51 17.01
C GLU A 405 11.86 -1.27 18.44
N GLY A 406 10.72 -1.86 18.80
CA GLY A 406 10.12 -1.82 20.13
C GLY A 406 8.98 -0.81 20.29
N GLY A 407 8.47 -0.24 19.18
CA GLY A 407 7.31 0.65 19.21
C GLY A 407 6.05 -0.13 19.60
N LYS A 408 5.34 0.36 20.62
CA LYS A 408 4.18 -0.34 21.20
C LYS A 408 2.99 0.58 21.44
N THR A 409 3.13 1.89 21.26
CA THR A 409 2.05 2.85 21.57
C THR A 409 1.73 3.75 20.38
N GLY A 410 0.57 4.40 20.46
CA GLY A 410 0.16 5.42 19.50
C GLY A 410 1.13 6.60 19.40
N LEU A 411 2.03 6.80 20.38
CA LEU A 411 3.08 7.81 20.30
C LEU A 411 3.96 7.60 19.05
N THR A 412 4.25 6.34 18.71
CA THR A 412 4.97 6.00 17.46
C THR A 412 4.23 6.56 16.24
N ALA A 413 2.92 6.33 16.14
CA ALA A 413 2.11 6.80 15.02
C ALA A 413 1.97 8.33 14.99
N VAL A 414 1.87 8.98 16.15
CA VAL A 414 1.87 10.45 16.23
C VAL A 414 3.17 11.04 15.67
N ILE A 415 4.31 10.50 16.06
CA ILE A 415 5.61 10.97 15.57
C ILE A 415 5.75 10.72 14.06
N VAL A 416 5.27 9.58 13.55
CA VAL A 416 5.21 9.32 12.10
C VAL A 416 4.37 10.37 11.39
N GLY A 417 3.20 10.73 11.93
CA GLY A 417 2.36 11.79 11.39
C GLY A 417 3.07 13.15 11.38
N LEU A 418 3.82 13.48 12.43
CA LEU A 418 4.64 14.70 12.48
C LEU A 418 5.78 14.69 11.46
N TYR A 419 6.36 13.53 11.15
CA TYR A 419 7.35 13.41 10.08
C TYR A 419 6.74 13.60 8.69
N PHE A 420 5.52 13.11 8.45
CA PHE A 420 4.78 13.43 7.21
C PHE A 420 4.41 14.91 7.10
N LEU A 421 4.11 15.57 8.22
CA LEU A 421 3.96 17.03 8.24
C LEU A 421 5.29 17.72 7.89
N ALA A 422 6.40 17.27 8.47
CA ALA A 422 7.72 17.82 8.18
C ALA A 422 8.13 17.61 6.71
N SER A 423 7.77 16.48 6.09
CA SER A 423 8.10 16.22 4.68
C SER A 423 7.42 17.18 3.70
N MET A 424 6.31 17.83 4.08
CA MET A 424 5.65 18.84 3.24
C MET A 424 6.55 20.04 2.95
N PHE A 425 7.42 20.43 3.89
CA PHE A 425 8.38 21.53 3.66
C PHE A 425 9.47 21.16 2.64
N PHE A 426 9.72 19.86 2.45
CA PHE A 426 10.70 19.34 1.50
C PHE A 426 10.05 18.83 0.20
N THR A 427 8.84 19.28 -0.13
CA THR A 427 8.12 18.91 -1.36
C THR A 427 8.98 19.05 -2.64
N PRO A 428 9.78 20.11 -2.81
CA PRO A 428 10.66 20.25 -3.98
C PRO A 428 11.71 19.15 -4.11
N LEU A 429 12.20 18.62 -2.99
CA LEU A 429 13.13 17.50 -2.94
C LEU A 429 12.42 16.19 -3.32
N VAL A 430 11.26 15.94 -2.71
CA VAL A 430 10.54 14.65 -2.80
C VAL A 430 9.86 14.45 -4.16
N THR A 431 9.41 15.53 -4.81
CA THR A 431 8.79 15.48 -6.15
C THR A 431 9.77 15.03 -7.23
N ASN A 432 11.06 15.35 -7.04
CA ASN A 432 12.15 15.08 -7.98
C ASN A 432 12.93 13.80 -7.64
N VAL A 433 12.34 12.89 -6.85
CA VAL A 433 12.84 11.52 -6.71
C VAL A 433 12.45 10.74 -7.98
N PRO A 434 13.43 10.18 -8.72
CA PRO A 434 13.13 9.48 -9.96
C PRO A 434 12.46 8.13 -9.72
N ARG A 435 11.65 7.69 -10.69
CA ARG A 435 10.89 6.43 -10.63
C ARG A 435 11.81 5.22 -10.43
N TRP A 436 12.95 5.19 -11.11
CA TRP A 436 13.95 4.11 -10.98
C TRP A 436 14.68 4.08 -9.63
N ALA A 437 14.65 5.16 -8.82
CA ALA A 437 15.13 5.11 -7.43
C ALA A 437 14.16 4.38 -6.51
N VAL A 438 12.85 4.44 -6.82
CA VAL A 438 11.83 3.90 -5.94
C VAL A 438 11.49 2.44 -6.24
N GLY A 439 11.61 2.02 -7.50
CA GLY A 439 11.42 0.63 -7.93
C GLY A 439 12.11 -0.42 -7.04
N PRO A 440 13.41 -0.28 -6.73
CA PRO A 440 14.13 -1.18 -5.81
C PRO A 440 13.47 -1.33 -4.44
N SER A 441 12.96 -0.24 -3.87
CA SER A 441 12.30 -0.24 -2.58
C SER A 441 10.95 -0.97 -2.64
N LEU A 442 10.17 -0.79 -3.71
CA LEU A 442 8.92 -1.54 -3.93
C LEU A 442 9.17 -3.05 -4.04
N VAL A 443 10.24 -3.46 -4.72
CA VAL A 443 10.65 -4.87 -4.79
C VAL A 443 11.02 -5.39 -3.40
N MET A 444 11.77 -4.61 -2.61
CA MET A 444 12.14 -4.99 -1.24
C MET A 444 10.94 -5.06 -0.28
N VAL A 445 9.93 -4.21 -0.46
CA VAL A 445 8.66 -4.31 0.28
C VAL A 445 7.98 -5.65 -0.03
N GLY A 446 7.95 -6.06 -1.31
CA GLY A 446 7.46 -7.38 -1.70
C GLY A 446 8.23 -8.53 -1.04
N VAL A 447 9.56 -8.42 -0.92
CA VAL A 447 10.40 -9.39 -0.20
C VAL A 447 10.00 -9.49 1.28
N MET A 448 9.73 -8.36 1.94
CA MET A 448 9.30 -8.35 3.35
C MET A 448 7.92 -9.01 3.53
N MET A 449 6.96 -8.72 2.65
CA MET A 449 5.61 -9.29 2.70
C MET A 449 5.58 -10.78 2.35
N MET A 450 6.51 -11.23 1.50
CA MET A 450 6.69 -12.66 1.20
C MET A 450 7.02 -13.46 2.47
N GLY A 451 7.55 -12.85 3.53
CA GLY A 451 7.81 -13.52 4.80
C GLY A 451 6.57 -14.14 5.47
N VAL A 452 5.37 -13.65 5.16
CA VAL A 452 4.08 -14.17 5.67
C VAL A 452 3.73 -15.52 5.04
N VAL A 453 4.32 -15.86 3.89
CA VAL A 453 4.03 -17.10 3.15
C VAL A 453 4.29 -18.36 3.98
N LYS A 454 5.20 -18.29 4.95
CA LYS A 454 5.57 -19.41 5.84
C LYS A 454 4.48 -19.76 6.84
N ASP A 455 3.58 -18.82 7.14
CA ASP A 455 2.52 -19.00 8.14
C ASP A 455 1.28 -19.68 7.52
N ILE A 456 1.31 -19.90 6.20
CA ILE A 456 0.29 -20.64 5.45
C ILE A 456 0.56 -22.14 5.55
N ARG A 457 -0.47 -22.96 5.83
CA ARG A 457 -0.32 -24.42 5.96
C ARG A 457 -0.28 -25.11 4.59
N TRP A 458 0.90 -25.11 3.97
CA TRP A 458 1.13 -25.73 2.66
C TRP A 458 0.93 -27.25 2.62
N GLY A 459 0.94 -27.93 3.78
CA GLY A 459 0.67 -29.37 3.86
C GLY A 459 -0.79 -29.75 3.59
N GLU A 460 -1.73 -28.81 3.76
CA GLU A 460 -3.15 -29.02 3.47
C GLU A 460 -3.46 -28.51 2.06
N THR A 461 -3.89 -29.41 1.16
CA THR A 461 -4.07 -29.06 -0.27
C THR A 461 -5.11 -27.96 -0.44
N LYS A 462 -6.18 -27.98 0.36
CA LYS A 462 -7.22 -26.95 0.35
C LYS A 462 -6.65 -25.56 0.60
N GLU A 463 -5.76 -25.44 1.60
CA GLU A 463 -5.16 -24.15 1.96
C GLU A 463 -4.08 -23.74 0.98
N ALA A 464 -3.24 -24.69 0.55
CA ALA A 464 -2.18 -24.45 -0.43
C ALA A 464 -2.72 -23.93 -1.77
N VAL A 465 -3.75 -24.58 -2.34
CA VAL A 465 -4.33 -24.17 -3.63
C VAL A 465 -5.01 -22.81 -3.51
N THR A 466 -5.78 -22.59 -2.44
CA THR A 466 -6.41 -21.30 -2.13
C THR A 466 -5.37 -20.18 -2.10
N ALA A 467 -4.30 -20.38 -1.32
CA ALA A 467 -3.24 -19.38 -1.17
C ALA A 467 -2.50 -19.14 -2.49
N PHE A 468 -2.13 -20.20 -3.20
CA PHE A 468 -1.38 -20.11 -4.45
C PHE A 468 -2.13 -19.29 -5.51
N VAL A 469 -3.41 -19.58 -5.74
CA VAL A 469 -4.22 -18.85 -6.73
C VAL A 469 -4.43 -17.40 -6.32
N THR A 470 -4.66 -17.15 -5.04
CA THR A 470 -4.79 -15.79 -4.50
C THR A 470 -3.52 -14.97 -4.76
N ILE A 471 -2.35 -15.54 -4.50
CA ILE A 471 -1.06 -14.86 -4.67
C ILE A 471 -0.74 -14.63 -6.15
N LEU A 472 -0.96 -15.63 -7.00
CA LEU A 472 -0.57 -15.60 -8.41
C LEU A 472 -1.44 -14.66 -9.26
N LEU A 473 -2.75 -14.63 -9.03
CA LEU A 473 -3.66 -13.88 -9.89
C LEU A 473 -3.57 -12.36 -9.68
N MET A 474 -3.15 -11.88 -8.50
CA MET A 474 -3.02 -10.43 -8.26
C MET A 474 -2.05 -9.73 -9.23
N PRO A 475 -0.77 -10.14 -9.36
CA PRO A 475 0.15 -9.55 -10.33
C PRO A 475 -0.26 -9.82 -11.78
N LEU A 476 -0.70 -11.03 -12.11
CA LEU A 476 -0.96 -11.42 -13.49
C LEU A 476 -2.21 -10.74 -14.07
N THR A 477 -3.23 -10.51 -13.25
CA THR A 477 -4.46 -9.83 -13.71
C THR A 477 -4.42 -8.32 -13.46
N TYR A 478 -3.32 -7.82 -12.88
CA TYR A 478 -3.14 -6.43 -12.49
C TYR A 478 -4.29 -5.90 -11.60
N SER A 479 -4.88 -6.79 -10.81
CA SER A 479 -6.07 -6.54 -10.00
C SER A 479 -6.01 -7.38 -8.73
N ILE A 480 -5.80 -6.71 -7.59
CA ILE A 480 -5.83 -7.33 -6.27
C ILE A 480 -7.19 -8.00 -6.05
N ALA A 481 -8.24 -7.28 -6.43
CA ALA A 481 -9.63 -7.67 -6.47
C ALA A 481 -9.85 -9.09 -7.02
N ASN A 482 -9.40 -9.33 -8.26
CA ASN A 482 -9.57 -10.61 -8.95
C ASN A 482 -8.85 -11.75 -8.21
N GLY A 483 -7.67 -11.48 -7.66
CA GLY A 483 -6.93 -12.45 -6.85
C GLY A 483 -7.69 -12.87 -5.59
N ILE A 484 -8.28 -11.91 -4.87
CA ILE A 484 -9.03 -12.21 -3.65
C ILE A 484 -10.32 -12.98 -3.96
N ILE A 485 -11.08 -12.57 -4.99
CA ILE A 485 -12.31 -13.26 -5.41
C ILE A 485 -12.01 -14.72 -5.77
N ALA A 486 -10.97 -14.95 -6.57
CA ALA A 486 -10.57 -16.30 -6.95
C ALA A 486 -10.16 -17.15 -5.74
N GLY A 487 -9.42 -16.56 -4.80
CA GLY A 487 -9.05 -17.20 -3.54
C GLY A 487 -10.24 -17.65 -2.71
N ILE A 488 -11.16 -16.73 -2.42
CA ILE A 488 -12.38 -17.04 -1.66
C ILE A 488 -13.23 -18.07 -2.40
N GLY A 489 -13.40 -17.92 -3.72
CA GLY A 489 -14.15 -18.86 -4.54
C GLY A 489 -13.61 -20.28 -4.42
N ILE A 490 -12.30 -20.47 -4.58
CA ILE A 490 -11.65 -21.78 -4.42
C ILE A 490 -11.80 -22.31 -3.01
N TYR A 491 -11.60 -21.47 -1.99
CA TYR A 491 -11.76 -21.89 -0.60
C TYR A 491 -13.17 -22.41 -0.32
N LEU A 492 -14.19 -21.71 -0.83
CA LEU A 492 -15.59 -22.12 -0.71
C LEU A 492 -15.85 -23.42 -1.46
N THR A 493 -15.42 -23.54 -2.72
CA THR A 493 -15.61 -24.75 -3.52
C THR A 493 -14.97 -25.98 -2.87
N LEU A 494 -13.74 -25.84 -2.35
CA LEU A 494 -13.05 -26.95 -1.67
C LEU A 494 -13.65 -27.24 -0.29
N SER A 495 -14.12 -26.23 0.43
CA SER A 495 -14.81 -26.45 1.72
C SER A 495 -16.18 -27.10 1.54
N MET A 496 -16.87 -26.85 0.42
CA MET A 496 -18.14 -27.52 0.11
C MET A 496 -17.97 -29.04 0.00
N TYR A 497 -16.83 -29.53 -0.52
CA TYR A 497 -16.52 -30.96 -0.54
C TYR A 497 -16.46 -31.56 0.87
N ASP A 498 -15.79 -30.88 1.81
CA ASP A 498 -15.70 -31.30 3.21
C ASP A 498 -17.06 -31.28 3.91
N VAL A 499 -17.88 -30.27 3.64
CA VAL A 499 -19.25 -30.16 4.20
C VAL A 499 -20.12 -31.30 3.68
N VAL A 500 -20.08 -31.61 2.39
CA VAL A 500 -20.85 -32.71 1.80
C VAL A 500 -20.42 -34.06 2.39
N LEU A 501 -19.11 -34.30 2.56
CA LEU A 501 -18.60 -35.50 3.23
C LEU A 501 -18.99 -35.57 4.70
N GLY A 502 -18.99 -34.43 5.40
CA GLY A 502 -19.43 -34.32 6.79
C GLY A 502 -20.91 -34.68 6.95
N VAL A 503 -21.76 -34.13 6.08
CA VAL A 503 -23.19 -34.45 6.03
C VAL A 503 -23.42 -35.91 5.66
N ALA A 504 -22.68 -36.47 4.70
CA ALA A 504 -22.78 -37.88 4.33
C ALA A 504 -22.35 -38.82 5.47
N LYS A 505 -21.28 -38.50 6.20
CA LYS A 505 -20.85 -39.24 7.39
C LYS A 505 -21.88 -39.13 8.52
N TRP A 506 -22.45 -37.95 8.73
CA TRP A 506 -23.50 -37.73 9.72
C TRP A 506 -24.76 -38.54 9.38
N LEU A 507 -25.24 -38.49 8.14
CA LEU A 507 -26.38 -39.29 7.66
C LEU A 507 -26.13 -40.80 7.82
N ASN A 508 -24.93 -41.28 7.49
CA ASN A 508 -24.56 -42.67 7.72
C ASN A 508 -24.49 -43.03 9.22
N GLY A 509 -24.07 -42.09 10.08
CA GLY A 509 -24.09 -42.26 11.53
C GLY A 509 -25.49 -42.30 12.13
N VAL A 510 -26.40 -41.46 11.63
CA VAL A 510 -27.84 -41.49 12.00
C VAL A 510 -28.46 -42.80 11.54
N ARG A 511 -28.25 -43.21 10.29
CA ARG A 511 -28.75 -44.49 9.76
C ARG A 511 -28.26 -45.69 10.56
N LYS A 512 -26.99 -45.70 10.99
CA LYS A 512 -26.43 -46.74 11.86
C LYS A 512 -27.05 -46.76 13.26
N ARG A 513 -27.40 -45.60 13.83
CA ARG A 513 -28.09 -45.53 15.14
C ARG A 513 -29.52 -46.03 15.05
N VAL A 514 -30.27 -45.62 14.03
CA VAL A 514 -31.65 -46.08 13.78
C VAL A 514 -31.70 -47.59 13.55
N MET A 515 -30.78 -48.16 12.76
CA MET A 515 -30.69 -49.62 12.58
C MET A 515 -30.36 -50.37 13.89
N ARG A 516 -29.57 -49.78 14.78
CA ARG A 516 -29.20 -50.38 16.07
C ARG A 516 -30.39 -50.39 17.03
N GLU A 517 -31.17 -49.31 17.05
CA GLU A 517 -32.41 -49.21 17.83
C GLU A 517 -33.47 -50.19 17.30
N HIS A 518 -33.63 -50.31 15.98
CA HIS A 518 -34.56 -51.28 15.39
C HIS A 518 -34.19 -52.73 15.75
N ASN A 519 -32.90 -53.08 15.69
CA ASN A 519 -32.42 -54.42 16.09
C ASN A 519 -32.57 -54.68 17.59
N GLN A 520 -32.42 -53.67 18.45
CA GLN A 520 -32.68 -53.82 19.88
C GLN A 520 -34.16 -54.07 20.17
N VAL A 521 -35.07 -53.34 19.52
CA VAL A 521 -36.52 -53.54 19.66
C VAL A 521 -36.94 -54.93 19.17
N SER A 522 -36.39 -55.41 18.04
CA SER A 522 -36.62 -56.78 17.58
C SER A 522 -36.07 -57.83 18.54
N SER A 523 -34.89 -57.62 19.15
CA SER A 523 -34.34 -58.56 20.13
C SER A 523 -35.16 -58.65 21.42
N VAL A 524 -35.72 -57.53 21.89
CA VAL A 524 -36.62 -57.51 23.07
C VAL A 524 -37.96 -58.18 22.74
N ALA A 525 -38.52 -57.91 21.56
CA ALA A 525 -39.75 -58.57 21.09
C ALA A 525 -39.58 -60.09 20.88
N THR A 526 -38.35 -60.56 20.61
CA THR A 526 -38.09 -62.02 20.46
C THR A 526 -37.93 -62.71 21.82
N VAL A 527 -37.51 -61.98 22.87
CA VAL A 527 -37.36 -62.52 24.23
C VAL A 527 -38.70 -62.63 24.97
N GLU A 528 -39.71 -61.83 24.62
CA GLU A 528 -41.07 -61.96 25.18
C GLU A 528 -41.92 -63.09 24.56
N ILE A 529 -41.42 -63.79 23.53
CA ILE A 529 -42.15 -64.84 22.78
C ILE A 529 -41.58 -66.26 23.05
N VAL A 530 -40.61 -66.42 23.94
CA VAL A 530 -40.04 -67.75 24.31
C VAL A 530 -40.46 -68.18 25.71
#